data_AF-A0A7X7AIM1-F1
#
_entry.id   AF-A0A7X7AIM1-F1
#
_cell.length_a   1.000
_cell.length_b   1.000
_cell.length_c   1.000
_cell.angle_alpha   90.00
_cell.angle_beta   90.00
_cell.angle_gamma   90.00
#
_symmetry.space_group_name_H-M   'P 1'
#
loop_
_entity.id
_entity.type
_entity.pdbx_description
1 polymer ?
#
loop_
_entity_poly.entity_id
_entity_poly.type
_entity_poly.pdbx_seq_one_letter_code
_entity_poly.pdbx_strand_id
1 'polypeptide(L)'
;MSIKNKSSVKGPGGRIGQIVDFWKKNESKIVLSLGIFLIAIISFEVGVLEGHKIKAAPLVVQTAPEKETVAPENLDQAVLGAENSPKSELADNQMAQKTECAFMGSKNSNKYHKPDCRWAKNIKPENLICFKSEEEAKGRGYIGDKNCIGD
;
A
#
# COMPACT_ATOMS: atom_id res chain seq x y z
N MET A 1 -63.03 -10.93 -1.55
CA MET A 1 -62.00 -11.94 -1.21
C MET A 1 -60.68 -11.20 -1.07
N SER A 2 -60.21 -10.99 0.15
CA SER A 2 -59.06 -10.14 0.46
C SER A 2 -57.87 -11.06 0.77
N ILE A 3 -56.84 -11.05 -0.07
CA ILE A 3 -55.56 -11.70 0.25
C ILE A 3 -54.53 -10.59 0.43
N LYS A 4 -54.39 -10.13 1.68
CA LYS A 4 -53.26 -9.31 2.11
C LYS A 4 -52.08 -10.26 2.32
N ASN A 5 -51.18 -10.37 1.34
CA ASN A 5 -49.92 -11.08 1.56
C ASN A 5 -48.87 -10.08 2.05
N LYS A 6 -48.90 -9.79 3.36
CA LYS A 6 -47.91 -8.97 4.05
C LYS A 6 -46.88 -9.92 4.68
N SER A 7 -45.90 -10.36 3.90
CA SER A 7 -44.76 -11.09 4.43
C SER A 7 -43.86 -10.13 5.20
N SER A 8 -44.16 -9.95 6.49
CA SER A 8 -43.30 -9.27 7.45
C SER A 8 -42.17 -10.21 7.84
N VAL A 9 -41.08 -10.18 7.08
CA VAL A 9 -39.82 -10.81 7.48
C VAL A 9 -39.12 -9.85 8.45
N LYS A 10 -39.21 -10.12 9.75
CA LYS A 10 -38.38 -9.45 10.76
C LYS A 10 -36.94 -9.93 10.58
N GLY A 11 -36.09 -9.08 9.97
CA GLY A 11 -34.66 -9.29 9.85
C GLY A 11 -33.90 -9.07 11.17
N PRO A 12 -32.65 -9.55 11.27
CA PRO A 12 -31.85 -9.51 12.49
C PRO A 12 -31.63 -8.08 12.95
N GLY A 13 -32.13 -7.74 14.14
CA GLY A 13 -32.00 -6.42 14.75
C GLY A 13 -30.52 -6.07 14.97
N GLY A 14 -30.05 -5.06 14.26
CA GLY A 14 -28.68 -4.54 14.35
C GLY A 14 -28.24 -3.84 13.06
N ARG A 15 -27.02 -3.28 13.05
CA ARG A 15 -26.42 -2.57 11.90
C ARG A 15 -26.48 -3.36 10.58
N ILE A 16 -26.47 -4.70 10.68
CA ILE A 16 -26.54 -5.62 9.53
C ILE A 16 -27.93 -5.59 8.87
N GLY A 17 -29.02 -5.48 9.64
CA GLY A 17 -30.37 -5.37 9.10
C GLY A 17 -30.56 -4.11 8.26
N GLN A 18 -30.01 -2.99 8.73
CA GLN A 18 -30.03 -1.71 7.99
C GLN A 18 -29.26 -1.78 6.66
N ILE A 19 -28.15 -2.54 6.63
CA ILE A 19 -27.36 -2.74 5.41
C ILE A 19 -28.14 -3.61 4.41
N VAL A 20 -28.79 -4.68 4.86
CA VAL A 20 -29.60 -5.55 3.99
C VAL A 20 -30.80 -4.78 3.41
N ASP A 21 -31.46 -3.95 4.21
CA ASP A 21 -32.58 -3.11 3.75
C ASP A 21 -32.11 -2.05 2.73
N PHE A 22 -30.92 -1.48 2.93
CA PHE A 22 -30.30 -0.56 1.98
C PHE A 22 -29.96 -1.22 0.64
N TRP A 23 -29.46 -2.46 0.66
CA TRP A 23 -29.17 -3.24 -0.54
C TRP A 23 -30.44 -3.57 -1.33
N LYS A 24 -31.50 -4.01 -0.65
CA LYS A 24 -32.80 -4.26 -1.31
C LYS A 24 -33.40 -3.01 -1.92
N LYS A 25 -33.31 -1.87 -1.22
CA LYS A 25 -33.84 -0.60 -1.70
C LYS A 25 -33.10 -0.07 -2.94
N ASN A 26 -31.80 -0.34 -3.04
CA ASN A 26 -30.94 0.17 -4.10
C ASN A 26 -30.44 -0.92 -5.06
N GLU A 27 -31.07 -2.10 -5.08
CA GLU A 27 -30.60 -3.31 -5.76
C GLU A 27 -30.21 -3.03 -7.23
N SER A 28 -31.12 -2.43 -8.00
CA SER A 28 -30.87 -2.14 -9.42
C SER A 28 -29.73 -1.14 -9.64
N LYS A 29 -29.59 -0.13 -8.78
CA LYS A 29 -28.51 0.86 -8.86
C LYS A 29 -27.17 0.27 -8.44
N ILE A 30 -27.18 -0.58 -7.42
CA ILE A 30 -25.99 -1.29 -6.94
C ILE A 30 -25.53 -2.26 -8.02
N VAL A 31 -26.41 -3.08 -8.60
CA VAL A 31 -26.08 -4.01 -9.69
C VAL A 31 -25.52 -3.26 -10.91
N LEU A 32 -26.13 -2.13 -11.31
CA LEU A 32 -25.61 -1.31 -12.39
C LEU A 32 -24.23 -0.73 -12.08
N SER A 33 -24.03 -0.19 -10.88
CA SER A 33 -22.74 0.36 -10.45
C SER A 33 -21.65 -0.70 -10.33
N LEU A 34 -22.00 -1.88 -9.82
CA LEU A 34 -21.10 -3.01 -9.65
C LEU A 34 -20.69 -3.58 -11.00
N GLY A 35 -21.64 -3.68 -11.95
CA GLY A 35 -21.35 -4.10 -13.33
C GLY A 35 -20.35 -3.16 -14.02
N ILE A 36 -20.57 -1.85 -13.95
CA ILE A 36 -19.65 -0.85 -14.52
C ILE A 36 -18.27 -0.93 -13.85
N PHE A 37 -18.24 -1.08 -12.53
CA PHE A 37 -16.98 -1.18 -11.78
C PHE A 37 -16.18 -2.44 -12.15
N LEU A 38 -16.85 -3.60 -12.32
CA LEU A 38 -16.20 -4.83 -12.76
C LEU A 38 -15.65 -4.71 -14.18
N ILE A 39 -16.40 -4.10 -15.09
CA ILE A 39 -15.93 -3.86 -16.47
C ILE A 39 -14.69 -2.95 -16.48
N ALA A 40 -14.66 -1.91 -15.64
CA ALA A 40 -13.51 -1.02 -15.51
C ALA A 40 -12.25 -1.74 -15.00
N ILE A 41 -12.38 -2.61 -13.99
CA ILE A 41 -11.25 -3.39 -13.47
C ILE A 41 -10.70 -4.33 -14.52
N ILE A 42 -11.56 -5.10 -15.20
CA ILE A 42 -11.14 -6.04 -16.26
C ILE A 42 -10.41 -5.28 -17.38
N SER A 43 -10.93 -4.12 -17.78
CA SER A 43 -10.32 -3.31 -18.84
C SER A 43 -8.97 -2.72 -18.41
N PHE A 44 -8.85 -2.32 -17.13
CA PHE A 44 -7.60 -1.83 -16.55
C PHE A 44 -6.52 -2.93 -16.50
N GLU A 45 -6.89 -4.14 -16.09
CA GLU A 45 -5.97 -5.29 -16.07
C GLU A 45 -5.41 -5.59 -17.47
N VAL A 46 -6.27 -5.62 -18.50
CA VAL A 46 -5.84 -5.82 -19.90
C VAL A 46 -4.95 -4.67 -20.39
N GLY A 47 -5.29 -3.42 -20.06
CA GLY A 47 -4.48 -2.26 -20.45
C GLY A 47 -3.09 -2.25 -19.80
N VAL A 48 -2.98 -2.65 -18.52
CA VAL A 48 -1.69 -2.74 -17.81
C VAL A 48 -0.79 -3.82 -18.42
N LEU A 49 -1.35 -4.95 -18.84
CA LEU A 49 -0.58 -6.02 -19.51
C LEU A 49 0.04 -5.55 -20.83
N GLU A 50 -0.71 -4.80 -21.64
CA GLU A 50 -0.21 -4.28 -22.92
C GLU A 50 0.80 -3.12 -22.72
N GLY A 51 0.55 -2.26 -21.73
CA GLY A 51 1.45 -1.16 -21.38
C GLY A 51 2.84 -1.62 -20.92
N HIS A 52 2.94 -2.80 -20.31
CA HIS A 52 4.22 -3.41 -19.95
C HIS A 52 5.00 -3.98 -21.14
N LYS A 53 4.35 -4.25 -22.28
CA LYS A 53 5.01 -4.71 -23.52
C LYS A 53 5.57 -3.56 -24.36
N ILE A 54 4.98 -2.36 -24.24
CA ILE A 54 5.34 -1.17 -25.04
C ILE A 54 6.68 -0.53 -24.61
N LYS A 55 7.25 -0.90 -23.46
CA LYS A 55 8.54 -0.36 -22.97
C LYS A 55 9.80 -1.05 -23.52
N ALA A 56 9.67 -2.03 -24.41
CA ALA A 56 10.80 -2.86 -24.85
C ALA A 56 11.40 -2.46 -26.21
N ALA A 57 10.88 -1.44 -26.89
CA ALA A 57 11.54 -0.88 -28.08
C ALA A 57 12.25 0.43 -27.68
N PRO A 58 13.56 0.41 -27.37
CA PRO A 58 14.32 1.64 -27.28
C PRO A 58 14.21 2.34 -28.64
N LEU A 59 13.46 3.43 -28.68
CA LEU A 59 13.34 4.28 -29.85
C LEU A 59 14.68 5.00 -30.02
N VAL A 60 15.62 4.37 -30.74
CA VAL A 60 16.88 4.98 -31.13
C VAL A 60 16.55 6.06 -32.16
N VAL A 61 16.62 7.31 -31.75
CA VAL A 61 16.65 8.46 -32.67
C VAL A 61 17.89 8.27 -33.55
N GLN A 62 17.68 7.93 -34.83
CA GLN A 62 18.75 7.93 -35.83
C GLN A 62 19.12 9.38 -36.15
N THR A 63 20.01 9.95 -35.36
CA THR A 63 20.99 10.91 -35.88
C THR A 63 22.14 10.08 -36.45
N ALA A 64 22.26 10.06 -37.78
CA ALA A 64 23.37 9.44 -38.51
C ALA A 64 24.71 10.16 -38.18
N PRO A 65 25.87 9.52 -38.40
CA PRO A 65 26.69 8.88 -37.37
C PRO A 65 27.93 9.73 -37.00
N GLU A 66 28.26 9.81 -35.71
CA GLU A 66 29.64 10.06 -35.30
C GLU A 66 30.17 8.87 -34.50
N LYS A 67 31.32 8.42 -34.98
CA LYS A 67 32.04 7.20 -34.69
C LYS A 67 32.94 7.46 -33.49
N GLU A 68 32.70 6.81 -32.35
CA GLU A 68 33.80 6.44 -31.48
C GLU A 68 33.48 5.21 -30.61
N THR A 69 34.15 4.13 -31.00
CA THR A 69 34.69 3.00 -30.23
C THR A 69 34.84 3.29 -28.73
N VAL A 70 34.40 2.39 -27.84
CA VAL A 70 35.26 1.53 -26.97
C VAL A 70 34.38 0.40 -26.39
N ALA A 71 34.92 -0.82 -26.42
CA ALA A 71 34.33 -2.08 -25.97
C ALA A 71 34.42 -2.24 -24.42
N PRO A 72 33.80 -3.29 -23.83
CA PRO A 72 33.28 -3.28 -22.47
C PRO A 72 34.31 -3.73 -21.43
N GLU A 73 34.24 -3.17 -20.23
CA GLU A 73 34.97 -3.66 -19.07
C GLU A 73 34.05 -3.83 -17.86
N ASN A 74 33.98 -5.09 -17.40
CA ASN A 74 33.67 -5.54 -16.04
C ASN A 74 32.20 -5.45 -15.56
N LEU A 75 31.64 -6.41 -14.83
CA LEU A 75 32.08 -7.73 -14.35
C LEU A 75 30.80 -8.41 -13.82
N ASP A 76 30.52 -9.63 -14.26
CA ASP A 76 29.58 -10.52 -13.60
C ASP A 76 30.09 -10.86 -12.19
N GLN A 77 29.22 -10.79 -11.18
CA GLN A 77 29.16 -11.87 -10.20
C GLN A 77 27.87 -11.87 -9.39
N ALA A 78 27.01 -12.82 -9.74
CA ALA A 78 26.03 -13.42 -8.85
C ALA A 78 26.74 -14.19 -7.74
N VAL A 79 26.24 -14.10 -6.50
CA VAL A 79 26.33 -15.21 -5.54
C VAL A 79 25.03 -15.29 -4.73
N LEU A 80 24.24 -16.31 -5.03
CA LEU A 80 23.25 -16.91 -4.15
C LEU A 80 23.94 -18.01 -3.32
N GLY A 81 23.52 -18.17 -2.06
CA GLY A 81 23.46 -19.51 -1.44
C GLY A 81 24.20 -19.75 -0.11
N ALA A 82 23.44 -19.65 0.98
CA ALA A 82 23.21 -20.64 2.05
C ALA A 82 24.37 -21.29 2.88
N GLU A 83 24.24 -21.05 4.19
CA GLU A 83 24.32 -21.98 5.35
C GLU A 83 25.57 -22.83 5.65
N ASN A 84 26.15 -22.62 6.85
CA ASN A 84 26.14 -23.68 7.86
C ASN A 84 26.27 -23.17 9.32
N SER A 85 25.48 -23.80 10.19
CA SER A 85 25.28 -23.56 11.62
C SER A 85 26.39 -24.23 12.48
N PRO A 86 26.47 -23.97 13.81
CA PRO A 86 25.80 -24.89 14.73
C PRO A 86 25.13 -24.24 15.97
N LYS A 87 23.81 -24.45 16.07
CA LYS A 87 23.00 -25.06 17.16
C LYS A 87 23.20 -24.67 18.65
N SER A 88 22.03 -24.50 19.30
CA SER A 88 21.71 -24.51 20.76
C SER A 88 22.01 -23.21 21.51
N GLU A 89 21.13 -22.65 22.36
CA GLU A 89 19.84 -23.07 22.90
C GLU A 89 19.13 -21.84 23.50
N LEU A 90 17.79 -21.92 23.55
CA LEU A 90 16.82 -21.07 24.24
C LEU A 90 17.37 -20.07 25.28
N ALA A 91 17.12 -18.78 25.06
CA ALA A 91 16.30 -17.96 25.95
C ALA A 91 16.12 -16.56 25.35
N ASP A 92 14.89 -16.28 24.93
CA ASP A 92 14.21 -14.99 24.95
C ASP A 92 15.06 -13.80 25.44
N ASN A 93 15.48 -12.92 24.52
CA ASN A 93 15.70 -11.50 24.81
C ASN A 93 15.97 -10.67 23.55
N GLN A 94 15.16 -9.62 23.39
CA GLN A 94 15.56 -8.25 23.05
C GLN A 94 16.19 -7.97 21.69
N MET A 95 15.44 -7.25 20.86
CA MET A 95 15.92 -6.03 20.21
C MET A 95 14.67 -5.27 19.74
N ALA A 96 14.08 -4.36 20.53
CA ALA A 96 14.68 -3.05 20.70
C ALA A 96 15.49 -2.61 19.47
N GLN A 97 14.88 -2.64 18.28
CA GLN A 97 15.14 -1.61 17.28
C GLN A 97 14.54 -0.29 17.80
N LYS A 98 14.98 0.10 19.01
CA LYS A 98 15.01 1.47 19.50
C LYS A 98 16.17 2.12 18.78
N THR A 99 16.14 2.09 17.45
CA THR A 99 16.71 3.18 16.69
C THR A 99 15.88 4.36 17.18
N GLU A 100 16.48 5.24 17.97
CA GLU A 100 15.84 6.41 18.54
C GLU A 100 15.47 7.37 17.40
N CYS A 101 14.44 7.00 16.65
CA CYS A 101 13.92 7.79 15.57
C CYS A 101 13.27 9.02 16.20
N ALA A 102 13.88 10.19 16.00
CA ALA A 102 13.38 11.45 16.53
C ALA A 102 11.93 11.69 16.07
N PHE A 103 11.61 11.26 14.85
CA PHE A 103 10.26 11.27 14.31
C PHE A 103 9.95 9.98 13.54
N MET A 104 8.68 9.60 13.57
CA MET A 104 8.18 8.36 12.99
C MET A 104 6.96 8.67 12.11
N GLY A 105 7.00 8.25 10.84
CA GLY A 105 5.89 8.35 9.91
C GLY A 105 5.43 6.98 9.42
N SER A 106 4.36 6.98 8.63
CA SER A 106 3.82 5.77 8.01
C SER A 106 3.90 5.88 6.49
N LYS A 107 4.29 4.82 5.78
CA LYS A 107 4.23 4.77 4.30
C LYS A 107 2.82 5.02 3.75
N ASN A 108 1.79 4.67 4.53
CA ASN A 108 0.38 4.83 4.12
C ASN A 108 -0.16 6.25 4.34
N SER A 109 0.58 7.11 5.04
CA SER A 109 0.13 8.47 5.33
C SER A 109 1.31 9.44 5.33
N ASN A 110 1.15 10.59 4.67
CA ASN A 110 2.15 11.65 4.68
C ASN A 110 2.18 12.41 6.01
N LYS A 111 2.02 11.72 7.14
CA LYS A 111 2.03 12.25 8.49
C LYS A 111 3.22 11.69 9.26
N TYR A 112 3.91 12.56 9.99
CA TYR A 112 4.93 12.14 10.95
C TYR A 112 4.51 12.53 12.37
N HIS A 113 4.99 11.74 13.32
CA HIS A 113 4.63 11.79 14.73
C HIS A 113 5.92 11.69 15.57
N LYS A 114 5.88 12.15 16.82
CA LYS A 114 6.93 11.86 17.80
C LYS A 114 6.82 10.41 18.31
N PRO A 115 7.92 9.76 18.71
CA PRO A 115 7.91 8.40 19.23
C PRO A 115 7.02 8.21 20.46
N ASP A 116 6.80 9.27 21.24
CA ASP A 116 5.91 9.26 22.41
C ASP A 116 4.42 9.26 22.05
N CYS A 117 4.07 9.53 20.79
CA CYS A 117 2.67 9.62 20.41
C CYS A 117 2.00 8.25 20.29
N ARG A 118 0.76 8.14 20.78
CA ARG A 118 -0.08 6.93 20.65
C ARG A 118 -0.19 6.46 19.19
N TRP A 119 -0.28 7.40 18.25
CA TRP A 119 -0.40 7.09 16.82
C TRP A 119 0.87 6.46 16.27
N ALA A 120 2.06 6.92 16.69
CA ALA A 120 3.34 6.35 16.29
C ALA A 120 3.47 4.87 16.72
N LYS A 121 3.00 4.55 17.93
CA LYS A 121 3.02 3.18 18.48
C LYS A 121 2.10 2.20 17.75
N ASN A 122 1.06 2.71 17.08
CA ASN A 122 0.11 1.90 16.31
C ASN A 122 0.54 1.71 14.85
N ILE A 123 1.65 2.33 14.41
CA ILE A 123 2.16 2.14 13.06
C ILE A 123 2.74 0.73 12.97
N LYS A 124 2.26 -0.05 12.01
CA LYS A 124 2.81 -1.38 11.72
C LYS A 124 4.29 -1.24 11.35
N PRO A 125 5.19 -2.12 11.83
CA PRO A 125 6.63 -2.01 11.56
C PRO A 125 6.95 -2.02 10.06
N GLU A 126 6.16 -2.72 9.25
CA GLU A 126 6.27 -2.77 7.78
C GLU A 126 6.10 -1.39 7.11
N ASN A 127 5.26 -0.54 7.72
CA ASN A 127 4.90 0.77 7.21
C ASN A 127 5.63 1.90 7.94
N LEU A 128 6.42 1.59 8.96
CA LEU A 128 7.10 2.58 9.79
C LEU A 128 8.28 3.17 9.04
N ILE A 129 8.36 4.50 9.04
CA ILE A 129 9.48 5.27 8.49
C ILE A 129 10.06 6.09 9.62
N CYS A 130 11.37 5.97 9.81
CA CYS A 130 12.11 6.77 10.76
C CYS A 130 12.71 8.00 10.09
N PHE A 131 12.61 9.15 10.76
CA PHE A 131 13.29 10.38 10.39
C PHE A 131 14.18 10.84 11.54
N LYS A 132 15.34 11.41 11.20
CA LYS A 132 16.32 11.94 12.16
C LYS A 132 15.96 13.36 12.59
N SER A 133 15.27 14.12 11.76
CA SER A 133 14.80 15.46 12.07
C SER A 133 13.45 15.78 11.44
N GLU A 134 12.84 16.87 11.89
CA GLU A 134 11.57 17.36 11.35
C GLU A 134 11.72 17.88 9.92
N GLU A 135 12.86 18.52 9.63
CA GLU A 135 13.19 19.03 8.30
C GLU A 135 13.35 17.89 7.29
N GLU A 136 13.91 16.76 7.70
CA GLU A 136 13.99 15.56 6.87
C GLU A 136 12.60 15.03 6.53
N ALA A 137 11.70 14.96 7.52
CA ALA A 137 10.31 14.54 7.30
C ALA A 137 9.58 15.49 6.33
N LYS A 138 9.69 16.80 6.56
CA LYS A 138 9.11 17.84 5.70
C LYS A 138 9.70 17.83 4.29
N GLY A 139 11.02 17.68 4.15
CA GLY A 139 11.70 17.57 2.86
C GLY A 139 11.28 16.34 2.06
N ARG A 140 10.87 15.27 2.73
CA ARG A 140 10.28 14.07 2.12
C ARG A 140 8.76 14.18 1.88
N GLY A 141 8.15 15.35 2.14
CA GLY A 141 6.73 15.62 1.91
C GLY A 141 5.80 15.18 3.05
N TYR A 142 6.33 14.89 4.24
CA TYR A 142 5.52 14.52 5.40
C TYR A 142 5.13 15.77 6.21
N ILE A 143 3.91 15.74 6.74
CA ILE A 143 3.27 16.83 7.49
C ILE A 143 3.16 16.42 8.96
N GLY A 144 3.42 17.35 9.88
CA GLY A 144 3.34 17.05 11.31
C GLY A 144 1.89 16.77 11.71
N ASP A 145 1.66 15.71 12.47
CA ASP A 145 0.33 15.51 13.03
C ASP A 145 0.07 16.49 14.17
N LYS A 146 -0.97 17.31 14.03
CA LYS A 146 -1.38 18.34 15.01
C LYS A 146 -1.58 17.78 16.43
N ASN A 147 -1.92 16.49 16.54
CA ASN A 147 -2.14 15.84 17.83
C ASN A 147 -0.85 15.43 18.55
N CYS A 148 0.25 15.25 17.82
CA CYS A 148 1.52 14.72 18.32
C CYS A 148 2.66 15.73 18.24
N ILE A 149 2.51 16.70 17.34
CA ILE A 149 3.47 17.73 16.96
C ILE A 149 2.66 19.01 17.07
N GLY A 150 2.42 19.43 18.32
CA GLY A 150 1.78 20.71 18.58
C GLY A 150 2.73 21.83 18.17
N ASP A 151 2.16 22.82 17.48
CA ASP A 151 2.78 24.11 17.17
C ASP A 151 3.15 24.89 18.44
#